data_AF-A0A3C0ABJ2-F1
#
_entry.id   AF-A0A3C0ABJ2-F1
#
_cell.length_a   1.000
_cell.length_b   1.000
_cell.length_c   1.000
_cell.angle_alpha   90.00
_cell.angle_beta   90.00
_cell.angle_gamma   90.00
#
_symmetry.space_group_name_H-M   'P 1'
#
loop_
_entity.id
_entity.type
_entity.pdbx_description
1 polymer ?
#
loop_
_entity_poly.entity_id
_entity_poly.type
_entity_poly.pdbx_seq_one_letter_code
_entity_poly.pdbx_strand_id
1 'polypeptide(L)' 'QQVTLLFRRALGRTPTETELLELTRFLKTQQQMLVREQRSTEQLLLPLSETPVKEIAAGAALTDLCLAILNTSEFLYVD' A
#
# COMPACT_ATOMS: atom_id res chain seq x y z
N GLN A 1 0.32 7.83 9.59
CA GLN A 1 1.34 8.67 8.91
C GLN A 1 1.59 8.24 7.47
N GLN A 2 1.89 6.96 7.19
CA GLN A 2 2.15 6.47 5.82
C GLN A 2 0.94 6.59 4.88
N VAL A 3 -0.27 6.18 5.31
CA VAL A 3 -1.51 6.30 4.52
C VAL A 3 -1.79 7.75 4.09
N THR A 4 -1.69 8.69 5.04
CA THR A 4 -1.86 10.13 4.75
C THR A 4 -0.82 10.67 3.76
N LEU A 5 0.42 10.20 3.83
CA LEU A 5 1.47 10.59 2.89
C LEU A 5 1.21 10.04 1.50
N LEU A 6 0.82 8.76 1.39
CA LEU A 6 0.45 8.13 0.12
C LEU A 6 -0.70 8.87 -0.55
N PHE A 7 -1.77 9.16 0.21
CA PHE A 7 -2.95 9.84 -0.32
C PHE A 7 -2.61 11.22 -0.89
N ARG A 8 -1.79 12.01 -0.17
CA ARG A 8 -1.32 13.31 -0.66
C ARG A 8 -0.48 13.21 -1.92
N ARG A 9 0.36 12.16 -2.03
CA ARG A 9 1.23 11.96 -3.20
C ARG A 9 0.45 11.48 -4.42
N ALA A 10 -0.51 10.59 -4.25
CA ALA A 10 -1.25 10.00 -5.36
C ALA A 10 -2.43 10.89 -5.83
N LEU A 11 -3.08 11.59 -4.90
CA LEU A 11 -4.35 12.30 -5.16
C LEU A 11 -4.28 13.81 -4.92
N GLY A 12 -3.11 14.36 -4.56
CA GLY A 12 -2.90 15.80 -4.40
C GLY A 12 -3.66 16.47 -3.25
N ARG A 13 -4.36 15.70 -2.40
CA ARG A 13 -5.16 16.21 -1.28
C ARG A 13 -4.98 15.39 -0.01
N THR A 14 -5.48 15.91 1.10
CA THR A 14 -5.61 15.13 2.34
C THR A 14 -6.77 14.14 2.21
N PRO A 15 -6.64 12.93 2.78
CA PRO A 15 -7.76 12.00 2.87
C PRO A 15 -8.84 12.58 3.79
N THR A 16 -10.10 12.24 3.51
CA THR A 16 -11.19 12.38 4.46
C THR A 16 -11.02 11.36 5.60
N GLU A 17 -11.77 11.53 6.70
CA GLU A 17 -11.76 10.58 7.81
C GLU A 17 -12.19 9.17 7.38
N THR A 18 -13.21 9.08 6.52
CA THR A 18 -13.71 7.82 5.97
C THR A 18 -12.64 7.11 5.14
N GLU A 19 -12.00 7.81 4.21
CA GLU A 19 -10.94 7.24 3.37
C GLU A 19 -9.74 6.80 4.21
N LEU A 20 -9.36 7.61 5.20
CA LEU A 20 -8.28 7.25 6.12
C LEU A 20 -8.61 5.96 6.89
N LEU A 21 -9.85 5.83 7.36
CA LEU A 21 -10.32 4.64 8.07
C LEU A 21 -10.32 3.40 7.16
N GLU A 22 -10.83 3.52 5.94
CA GLU A 22 -10.90 2.43 4.96
C GLU A 22 -9.52 1.94 4.56
N LEU A 23 -8.60 2.85 4.21
CA LEU A 23 -7.26 2.48 3.81
C LEU A 23 -6.42 1.92 4.96
N THR A 24 -6.64 2.42 6.18
CA THR A 24 -6.01 1.84 7.38
C THR A 24 -6.53 0.43 7.64
N ARG A 25 -7.83 0.20 7.47
CA ARG A 25 -8.43 -1.14 7.58
C ARG A 25 -7.88 -2.07 6.51
N PHE A 26 -7.82 -1.62 5.25
CA PHE A 26 -7.25 -2.38 4.15
C PHE A 26 -5.82 -2.82 4.44
N LEU A 27 -4.95 -1.88 4.84
CA LEU A 27 -3.55 -2.16 5.15
C LEU A 27 -3.41 -3.23 6.24
N LYS A 28 -4.20 -3.10 7.32
CA LYS A 28 -4.20 -4.07 8.42
C LYS A 28 -4.68 -5.45 7.96
N THR A 29 -5.73 -5.51 7.16
CA THR A 29 -6.26 -6.78 6.63
C THR A 29 -5.24 -7.45 5.71
N GLN A 30 -4.64 -6.72 4.78
CA GLN A 30 -3.59 -7.23 3.89
C GLN A 30 -2.41 -7.80 4.68
N GLN A 31 -1.91 -7.06 5.66
CA GLN A 31 -0.81 -7.53 6.50
C GLN A 31 -1.16 -8.84 7.22
N GLN A 32 -2.36 -8.95 7.79
CA GLN A 32 -2.82 -10.16 8.48
C GLN A 32 -2.97 -11.35 7.53
N MET A 33 -3.46 -11.13 6.30
CA MET A 33 -3.55 -12.17 5.27
C MET A 33 -2.16 -12.67 4.88
N LEU A 34 -1.24 -11.76 4.56
CA LEU A 34 0.13 -12.10 4.16
C LEU A 34 0.90 -12.87 5.23
N VAL A 35 0.72 -12.52 6.52
CA VAL A 35 1.30 -13.30 7.63
C VAL A 35 0.75 -14.73 7.65
N ARG A 36 -0.54 -14.93 7.35
CA ARG A 36 -1.16 -16.27 7.34
C ARG A 36 -0.74 -17.10 6.15
N GLU A 37 -0.55 -16.48 4.99
CA GLU A 37 -0.16 -17.18 3.75
C GLU A 37 1.27 -17.71 3.78
N GLN A 38 2.16 -17.13 4.61
CA GLN A 38 3.57 -17.54 4.75
C GLN A 38 4.33 -17.68 3.42
N ARG A 39 3.99 -16.83 2.45
CA ARG A 39 4.63 -16.82 1.12
C ARG A 39 6.11 -16.47 1.23
N SER A 40 6.91 -17.05 0.33
CA SER A 40 8.32 -16.66 0.24
C SER A 40 8.44 -15.22 -0.26
N THR A 41 9.56 -14.55 0.05
CA THR A 41 9.81 -13.16 -0.36
C THR A 41 9.76 -12.98 -1.88
N GLU A 42 10.16 -13.99 -2.64
CA GLU A 42 10.14 -14.02 -4.11
C GLU A 42 8.73 -13.96 -4.69
N GLN A 43 7.73 -14.38 -3.89
CA GLN A 43 6.33 -14.39 -4.28
C GLN A 43 5.59 -13.12 -3.84
N LEU A 44 6.27 -12.16 -3.21
CA LEU A 44 5.68 -10.96 -2.63
C LEU A 44 6.19 -9.70 -3.37
N LEU A 45 5.30 -8.72 -3.48
CA LEU A 45 5.64 -7.41 -4.04
C LEU A 45 6.35 -6.58 -2.97
N LEU A 46 7.67 -6.68 -2.94
CA LEU A 46 8.52 -5.92 -2.03
C LEU A 46 9.27 -4.82 -2.80
N PRO A 47 9.50 -3.65 -2.18
CA PRO A 47 10.36 -2.64 -2.78
C PRO A 47 11.78 -3.19 -2.95
N LEU A 48 12.38 -2.91 -4.10
CA LEU A 48 13.81 -3.18 -4.32
C LEU A 48 14.63 -2.31 -3.37
N SER A 49 15.46 -2.95 -2.56
CA SER A 49 16.25 -2.28 -1.54
C SER A 49 17.52 -3.08 -1.27
N GLU A 50 18.64 -2.38 -1.11
CA GLU A 50 19.90 -2.98 -0.64
C GLU A 50 19.80 -3.42 0.84
N THR A 51 18.90 -2.79 1.60
CA THR A 51 18.61 -3.16 2.98
C THR A 51 17.45 -4.16 3.02
N PRO A 52 17.60 -5.33 3.67
CA PRO A 52 16.52 -6.28 3.82
C PRO A 52 15.30 -5.67 4.53
N VAL A 53 14.11 -5.94 4.00
CA VAL A 53 12.85 -5.56 4.65
C VAL A 53 12.68 -6.38 5.92
N LYS A 54 12.71 -5.72 7.09
CA LYS A 54 12.59 -6.40 8.40
C LYS A 54 11.22 -7.07 8.59
N GLU A 55 10.16 -6.37 8.21
CA GLU A 55 8.78 -6.86 8.33
C GLU A 55 8.21 -7.11 6.92
N ILE A 56 8.51 -8.28 6.36
CA ILE A 56 8.16 -8.66 4.99
C ILE A 56 6.67 -8.44 4.71
N ALA A 57 5.78 -8.93 5.58
CA ALA A 57 4.33 -8.80 5.40
C ALA A 57 3.86 -7.33 5.46
N ALA A 58 4.48 -6.50 6.32
CA ALA A 58 4.15 -5.09 6.41
C ALA A 58 4.62 -4.32 5.16
N GLY A 59 5.82 -4.64 4.67
CA GLY A 59 6.35 -4.08 3.42
C GLY A 59 5.50 -4.42 2.22
N ALA A 60 5.13 -5.70 2.06
CA ALA A 60 4.27 -6.15 0.97
C ALA A 60 2.86 -5.54 1.05
N ALA A 61 2.24 -5.50 2.23
CA ALA A 61 0.93 -4.86 2.42
C ALA A 61 0.95 -3.37 2.08
N LEU A 62 2.06 -2.68 2.37
CA LEU A 62 2.22 -1.28 1.99
C LEU A 62 2.37 -1.13 0.47
N THR A 63 3.09 -2.01 -0.20
CA THR A 63 3.18 -2.04 -1.68
C THR A 63 1.81 -2.26 -2.31
N ASP A 64 1.05 -3.23 -1.80
CA ASP A 64 -0.32 -3.51 -2.28
C ASP A 64 -1.24 -2.29 -2.13
N LEU A 65 -1.17 -1.60 -0.98
CA LEU A 65 -1.91 -0.37 -0.76
C LEU A 65 -1.50 0.74 -1.75
N CYS A 66 -0.21 0.90 -2.01
CA CYS A 66 0.28 1.87 -2.99
C CYS A 66 -0.28 1.56 -4.38
N LEU A 67 -0.22 0.29 -4.78
CA LEU A 67 -0.77 -0.16 -6.06
C LEU A 67 -2.27 0.09 -6.14
N ALA A 68 -3.03 -0.25 -5.10
CA ALA A 68 -4.47 -0.02 -5.08
C ALA A 68 -4.80 1.47 -5.30
N ILE A 69 -4.18 2.37 -4.53
CA ILE A 69 -4.44 3.82 -4.66
C ILE A 69 -3.98 4.37 -6.01
N LEU A 70 -2.80 4.00 -6.49
CA LEU A 70 -2.30 4.50 -7.78
C LEU A 70 -3.18 4.05 -8.95
N ASN A 71 -3.88 2.91 -8.82
CA ASN A 71 -4.86 2.44 -9.80
C ASN A 71 -6.27 3.02 -9.60
N THR A 72 -6.55 3.77 -8.53
CA THR A 72 -7.87 4.44 -8.37
C THR A 72 -8.01 5.69 -9.23
N SER A 73 -6.88 6.30 -9.59
CA SER A 73 -6.84 7.37 -10.58
C SER A 73 -6.85 6.72 -11.96
N GLU A 74 -8.02 6.63 -12.62
CA GLU A 74 -8.03 6.33 -14.05
C GLU A 74 -7.11 7.34 -14.75
N PHE A 75 -6.15 6.87 -15.54
CA PHE A 75 -5.23 7.73 -16.27
C PHE A 75 -6.05 8.70 -17.14
N LEU A 76 -6.16 9.96 -16.71
CA LEU A 76 -6.61 11.03 -17.57
C LEU A 76 -5.54 11.21 -18.64
N TYR A 77 -5.78 10.65 -19.83
CA TYR A 77 -5.03 10.99 -21.02
C TYR A 77 -5.32 12.47 -21.31
N VAL A 78 -4.30 13.30 -21.12
CA VAL A 78 -4.32 14.69 -21.57
C VAL A 78 -3.81 14.66 -23.01
N ASP A 79 -4.72 14.69 -23.97
CA ASP A 79 -4.41 14.97 -25.38
C ASP A 79 -4.01 16.45 -25.57
#